data_AF-A0A330H5H3-F1
#
_entry.id   AF-A0A330H5H3-F1
#
_cell.length_a   1.000
_cell.length_b   1.000
_cell.length_c   1.000
_cell.angle_alpha   90.00
_cell.angle_beta   90.00
_cell.angle_gamma   90.00
#
_symmetry.space_group_name_H-M   'P 1'
#
loop_
_entity.id
_entity.type
_entity.pdbx_description
1 polymer ?
#
loop_
_entity_poly.entity_id
_entity_poly.type
_entity_poly.pdbx_seq_one_letter_code
_entity_poly.pdbx_strand_id
1 'polypeptide(L)'
;MNDTLVFGSNNTNLSVTSTNNTIQLTGGNDVVTISGDNNAVAFSASNTSLTLTASNSLNAYQVNNSIDLLGSNDSVTLATHNERVTVIGDNDTVVVAQPGGDSGNIVQVSGVNDTVTVNGDYSSVGVNGSSDFVTVTGSYGSVSVNGTDNLVVVSGYSGTGLAGNGNVLVQGSGPVTYARGQAGLSLTASNDSVTASDNTSLTLSGTNDSVTLGGVNDT
;
A
#
# COMPACT_ATOMS: atom_id res chain seq x y z
N MET A 1 -0.74 2.23 -33.09
CA MET A 1 -2.15 2.67 -33.17
C MET A 1 -2.67 2.69 -31.76
N ASN A 2 -3.51 3.65 -31.41
CA ASN A 2 -4.10 3.75 -30.08
C ASN A 2 -5.58 3.43 -30.23
N ASP A 3 -5.98 2.22 -29.89
CA ASP A 3 -7.36 1.78 -29.92
C ASP A 3 -8.01 1.92 -28.54
N THR A 4 -9.34 1.90 -28.51
CA THR A 4 -10.11 1.76 -27.28
C THR A 4 -10.77 0.39 -27.27
N LEU A 5 -10.38 -0.42 -26.29
CA LEU A 5 -10.89 -1.78 -26.07
C LEU A 5 -11.89 -1.71 -24.91
N VAL A 6 -13.14 -2.11 -25.13
CA VAL A 6 -14.19 -2.03 -24.10
C VAL A 6 -14.70 -3.43 -23.76
N PHE A 7 -14.62 -3.80 -22.49
CA PHE A 7 -15.08 -5.07 -21.95
C PHE A 7 -16.06 -4.81 -20.81
N GLY A 8 -17.33 -5.19 -21.00
CA GLY A 8 -18.41 -4.87 -20.05
C GLY A 8 -19.32 -6.03 -19.68
N SER A 9 -18.98 -7.26 -20.09
CA SER A 9 -19.72 -8.45 -19.65
C SER A 9 -19.20 -8.91 -18.30
N ASN A 10 -20.10 -9.21 -17.37
CA ASN A 10 -19.75 -9.74 -16.05
C ASN A 10 -19.38 -11.23 -16.12
N ASN A 11 -18.60 -11.70 -15.14
CA ASN A 11 -18.21 -13.10 -14.95
C ASN A 11 -17.39 -13.65 -16.12
N THR A 12 -16.47 -12.84 -16.65
CA THR A 12 -15.62 -13.19 -17.78
C THR A 12 -14.18 -13.47 -17.36
N ASN A 13 -13.48 -14.24 -18.20
CA ASN A 13 -12.04 -14.39 -18.13
C ASN A 13 -11.45 -13.73 -19.38
N LEU A 14 -10.63 -12.70 -19.19
CA LEU A 14 -10.07 -11.89 -20.25
C LEU A 14 -8.55 -11.92 -20.20
N SER A 15 -7.93 -12.15 -21.35
CA SER A 15 -6.49 -11.95 -21.54
C SER A 15 -6.28 -10.98 -22.69
N VAL A 16 -5.64 -9.83 -22.39
CA VAL A 16 -5.39 -8.76 -23.35
C VAL A 16 -3.88 -8.60 -23.54
N THR A 17 -3.40 -8.87 -24.75
CA THR A 17 -2.02 -8.58 -25.15
C THR A 17 -2.03 -7.46 -26.18
N SER A 18 -2.28 -6.23 -25.72
CA SER A 18 -2.32 -5.03 -26.55
C SER A 18 -1.36 -3.98 -25.98
N THR A 19 -0.80 -3.12 -26.84
CA THR A 19 0.15 -2.08 -26.43
C THR A 19 -0.32 -0.71 -26.90
N ASN A 20 -0.08 0.33 -26.10
CA ASN A 20 -0.45 1.72 -26.43
C ASN A 20 -1.97 1.96 -26.59
N ASN A 21 -2.82 1.23 -25.86
CA ASN A 21 -4.28 1.34 -25.97
C ASN A 21 -4.93 1.88 -24.71
N THR A 22 -6.17 2.35 -24.87
CA THR A 22 -7.08 2.54 -23.74
C THR A 22 -7.89 1.26 -23.55
N ILE A 23 -7.88 0.68 -22.35
CA ILE A 23 -8.65 -0.51 -22.00
C ILE A 23 -9.70 -0.09 -20.97
N GLN A 24 -10.98 -0.29 -21.28
CA GLN A 24 -12.09 -0.01 -20.38
C GLN A 24 -12.67 -1.34 -19.88
N LEU A 25 -12.59 -1.55 -18.57
CA LEU A 25 -13.11 -2.72 -17.88
C LEU A 25 -14.28 -2.29 -16.99
N THR A 26 -15.49 -2.66 -17.38
CA THR A 26 -16.73 -2.28 -16.68
C THR A 26 -17.54 -3.47 -16.18
N GLY A 27 -17.21 -4.69 -16.64
CA GLY A 27 -17.82 -5.93 -16.16
C GLY A 27 -17.35 -6.27 -14.75
N GLY A 28 -18.25 -6.68 -13.86
CA GLY A 28 -17.93 -7.11 -12.51
C GLY A 28 -17.74 -8.62 -12.39
N ASN A 29 -17.06 -9.05 -11.33
CA ASN A 29 -16.70 -10.45 -11.08
C ASN A 29 -15.85 -11.07 -12.20
N ASP A 30 -15.00 -10.27 -12.83
CA ASP A 30 -14.14 -10.72 -13.92
C ASP A 30 -12.78 -11.19 -13.39
N VAL A 31 -12.07 -11.96 -14.22
CA VAL A 31 -10.64 -12.24 -14.08
C VAL A 31 -9.96 -11.70 -15.32
N VAL A 32 -9.08 -10.72 -15.16
CA VAL A 32 -8.48 -9.99 -16.27
C VAL A 32 -6.96 -10.02 -16.15
N THR A 33 -6.28 -10.39 -17.22
CA THR A 33 -4.83 -10.26 -17.34
C THR A 33 -4.50 -9.33 -18.51
N ILE A 34 -3.68 -8.31 -18.26
CA ILE A 34 -3.15 -7.40 -19.28
C ILE A 34 -1.64 -7.60 -19.35
N SER A 35 -1.13 -7.89 -20.56
CA SER A 35 0.26 -8.28 -20.78
C SER A 35 1.02 -7.48 -21.83
N GLY A 36 0.38 -6.48 -22.44
CA GLY A 36 1.12 -5.51 -23.24
C GLY A 36 1.36 -4.21 -22.47
N ASP A 37 2.38 -3.49 -22.93
CA ASP A 37 2.86 -2.24 -22.33
C ASP A 37 2.10 -1.00 -22.78
N ASN A 38 2.24 0.04 -21.96
CA ASN A 38 1.80 1.40 -22.19
C ASN A 38 0.30 1.53 -22.45
N ASN A 39 -0.53 0.70 -21.80
CA ASN A 39 -1.98 0.89 -21.83
C ASN A 39 -2.44 1.82 -20.71
N ALA A 40 -3.52 2.54 -21.00
CA ALA A 40 -4.33 3.26 -20.02
C ALA A 40 -5.56 2.43 -19.68
N VAL A 41 -5.57 1.83 -18.48
CA VAL A 41 -6.64 0.96 -18.00
C VAL A 41 -7.60 1.79 -17.15
N ALA A 42 -8.80 2.03 -17.68
CA ALA A 42 -9.92 2.58 -16.94
C ALA A 42 -10.73 1.42 -16.34
N PHE A 43 -10.71 1.31 -15.02
CA PHE A 43 -11.21 0.15 -14.28
C PHE A 43 -12.38 0.55 -13.38
N SER A 44 -13.59 0.33 -13.87
CA SER A 44 -14.82 0.59 -13.12
C SER A 44 -15.61 -0.69 -12.85
N ALA A 45 -14.89 -1.80 -12.71
CA ALA A 45 -15.41 -3.09 -12.31
C ALA A 45 -15.35 -3.26 -10.78
N SER A 46 -16.31 -3.99 -10.21
CA SER A 46 -16.25 -4.45 -8.82
C SER A 46 -15.97 -5.95 -8.77
N ASN A 47 -15.42 -6.41 -7.63
CA ASN A 47 -15.14 -7.83 -7.37
C ASN A 47 -14.27 -8.49 -8.45
N THR A 48 -13.39 -7.73 -9.10
CA THR A 48 -12.59 -8.21 -10.23
C THR A 48 -11.17 -8.49 -9.78
N SER A 49 -10.60 -9.57 -10.31
CA SER A 49 -9.17 -9.88 -10.18
C SER A 49 -8.44 -9.38 -11.42
N LEU A 50 -7.63 -8.33 -11.27
CA LEU A 50 -6.84 -7.73 -12.34
C LEU A 50 -5.36 -8.03 -12.12
N THR A 51 -4.70 -8.57 -13.13
CA THR A 51 -3.24 -8.77 -13.15
C THR A 51 -2.62 -7.96 -14.27
N LEU A 52 -1.69 -7.07 -13.93
CA LEU A 52 -0.84 -6.36 -14.89
C LEU A 52 0.52 -7.06 -14.90
N THR A 53 0.94 -7.55 -16.07
CA THR A 53 2.24 -8.25 -16.23
C THR A 53 3.28 -7.43 -16.98
N ALA A 54 2.92 -6.22 -17.36
CA ALA A 54 3.67 -5.29 -18.19
C ALA A 54 3.41 -3.85 -17.71
N SER A 55 4.18 -2.87 -18.16
CA SER A 55 4.10 -1.50 -17.66
C SER A 55 2.84 -0.79 -18.15
N ASN A 56 1.95 -0.35 -17.26
CA ASN A 56 0.67 0.25 -17.60
C ASN A 56 0.27 1.36 -16.61
N SER A 57 -0.76 2.12 -16.98
CA SER A 57 -1.43 3.02 -16.04
C SER A 57 -2.82 2.49 -15.72
N LEU A 58 -3.21 2.55 -14.45
CA LEU A 58 -4.49 2.06 -13.95
C LEU A 58 -5.18 3.16 -13.16
N ASN A 59 -6.43 3.44 -13.49
CA ASN A 59 -7.28 4.30 -12.69
C ASN A 59 -8.58 3.57 -12.35
N ALA A 60 -8.83 3.37 -11.06
CA ALA A 60 -9.97 2.64 -10.55
C ALA A 60 -10.82 3.45 -9.57
N TYR A 61 -12.14 3.24 -9.65
CA TYR A 61 -13.14 3.99 -8.86
C TYR A 61 -14.16 3.10 -8.14
N GLN A 62 -13.99 1.77 -8.17
CA GLN A 62 -14.98 0.81 -7.67
C GLN A 62 -14.37 -0.16 -6.66
N VAL A 63 -15.23 -0.74 -5.81
CA VAL A 63 -14.83 -1.45 -4.58
C VAL A 63 -14.52 -2.95 -4.77
N ASN A 64 -13.82 -3.52 -3.78
CA ASN A 64 -13.59 -4.96 -3.57
C ASN A 64 -12.77 -5.65 -4.67
N ASN A 65 -11.80 -4.95 -5.26
CA ASN A 65 -10.97 -5.53 -6.30
C ASN A 65 -9.69 -6.19 -5.75
N SER A 66 -9.19 -7.17 -6.48
CA SER A 66 -7.85 -7.74 -6.26
C SER A 66 -6.98 -7.33 -7.43
N ILE A 67 -5.87 -6.65 -7.17
CA ILE A 67 -5.00 -6.08 -8.19
C ILE A 67 -3.57 -6.55 -7.92
N ASP A 68 -3.00 -7.26 -8.89
CA ASP A 68 -1.61 -7.71 -8.85
C ASP A 68 -0.80 -6.99 -9.93
N LEU A 69 0.23 -6.26 -9.50
CA LEU A 69 1.19 -5.56 -10.34
C LEU A 69 2.44 -6.43 -10.41
N LEU A 70 2.56 -7.22 -11.47
CA LEU A 70 3.71 -8.10 -11.72
C LEU A 70 4.71 -7.47 -12.70
N GLY A 71 4.26 -6.50 -13.50
CA GLY A 71 5.11 -5.70 -14.38
C GLY A 71 5.72 -4.53 -13.60
N SER A 72 6.83 -4.02 -14.10
CA SER A 72 7.49 -2.82 -13.54
C SER A 72 6.92 -1.53 -14.12
N ASN A 73 7.16 -0.40 -13.45
CA ASN A 73 6.79 0.94 -13.89
C ASN A 73 5.28 1.14 -14.10
N ASP A 74 4.47 0.46 -13.30
CA ASP A 74 3.03 0.68 -13.26
C ASP A 74 2.69 1.99 -12.53
N SER A 75 1.71 2.72 -13.05
CA SER A 75 1.17 3.95 -12.42
C SER A 75 -0.29 3.74 -12.05
N VAL A 76 -0.56 3.47 -10.78
CA VAL A 76 -1.87 3.03 -10.29
C VAL A 76 -2.48 4.04 -9.33
N THR A 77 -3.74 4.39 -9.56
CA THR A 77 -4.56 5.17 -8.63
C THR A 77 -5.90 4.47 -8.40
N LEU A 78 -6.18 4.14 -7.15
CA LEU A 78 -7.40 3.49 -6.69
C LEU A 78 -8.09 4.42 -5.69
N ALA A 79 -9.23 4.98 -6.11
CA ALA A 79 -10.06 5.87 -5.29
C ALA A 79 -11.23 5.11 -4.63
N THR A 80 -10.92 4.12 -3.80
CA THR A 80 -11.83 2.98 -3.53
C THR A 80 -11.69 2.40 -2.11
N HIS A 81 -12.46 1.36 -1.78
CA HIS A 81 -12.43 0.66 -0.48
C HIS A 81 -12.42 -0.86 -0.64
N ASN A 82 -11.76 -1.52 0.33
CA ASN A 82 -11.61 -2.96 0.47
C ASN A 82 -10.84 -3.60 -0.68
N GLU A 83 -9.86 -2.89 -1.22
CA GLU A 83 -8.98 -3.43 -2.24
C GLU A 83 -7.93 -4.34 -1.62
N ARG A 84 -7.56 -5.36 -2.38
CA ARG A 84 -6.32 -6.10 -2.19
C ARG A 84 -5.37 -5.70 -3.31
N VAL A 85 -4.24 -5.11 -2.96
CA VAL A 85 -3.22 -4.69 -3.93
C VAL A 85 -1.91 -5.39 -3.59
N THR A 86 -1.36 -6.09 -4.57
CA THR A 86 -0.03 -6.70 -4.48
C THR A 86 0.88 -6.03 -5.49
N VAL A 87 1.93 -5.37 -5.02
CA VAL A 87 2.97 -4.73 -5.84
C VAL A 87 4.19 -5.64 -5.80
N ILE A 88 4.47 -6.32 -6.92
CA ILE A 88 5.58 -7.28 -7.07
C ILE A 88 6.61 -6.76 -8.07
N GLY A 89 6.16 -6.05 -9.10
CA GLY A 89 7.04 -5.38 -10.03
C GLY A 89 7.82 -4.24 -9.37
N ASP A 90 8.91 -3.85 -10.02
CA ASP A 90 9.78 -2.77 -9.54
C ASP A 90 9.38 -1.40 -10.12
N ASN A 91 9.70 -0.33 -9.40
CA ASN A 91 9.52 1.06 -9.82
C ASN A 91 8.06 1.46 -10.03
N ASP A 92 7.14 0.86 -9.29
CA ASP A 92 5.72 1.15 -9.39
C ASP A 92 5.35 2.38 -8.56
N THR A 93 4.39 3.16 -9.05
CA THR A 93 3.76 4.25 -8.29
C THR A 93 2.32 3.89 -8.03
N VAL A 94 1.96 3.68 -6.76
CA VAL A 94 0.62 3.21 -6.37
C VAL A 94 0.01 4.14 -5.35
N VAL A 95 -1.21 4.61 -5.62
CA VAL A 95 -2.01 5.37 -4.68
C VAL A 95 -3.30 4.60 -4.42
N VAL A 96 -3.47 4.11 -3.20
CA VAL A 96 -4.70 3.48 -2.71
C VAL A 96 -5.32 4.44 -1.72
N ALA A 97 -6.18 5.32 -2.19
CA ALA A 97 -6.66 6.44 -1.40
C ALA A 97 -8.16 6.60 -1.51
N GLN A 98 -8.83 6.39 -0.39
CA GLN A 98 -10.23 6.69 -0.29
C GLN A 98 -10.44 8.09 0.33
N PRO A 99 -11.33 8.93 -0.22
CA PRO A 99 -11.75 10.15 0.49
C PRO A 99 -12.66 9.80 1.69
N GLY A 100 -12.04 9.63 2.87
CA GLY A 100 -12.68 9.61 4.20
C GLY A 100 -13.52 8.37 4.56
N GLY A 101 -13.23 7.72 5.68
CA GLY A 101 -13.99 6.58 6.21
C GLY A 101 -13.17 5.29 6.28
N ASP A 102 -13.85 4.20 6.61
CA ASP A 102 -13.24 2.88 6.79
C ASP A 102 -12.93 2.26 5.42
N SER A 103 -11.65 2.25 5.05
CA SER A 103 -11.25 1.75 3.74
C SER A 103 -10.96 0.26 3.76
N GLY A 104 -10.41 -0.29 4.84
CA GLY A 104 -10.19 -1.75 4.96
C GLY A 104 -9.26 -2.33 3.89
N ASN A 105 -8.41 -1.50 3.28
CA ASN A 105 -7.53 -1.90 2.18
C ASN A 105 -6.42 -2.81 2.70
N ILE A 106 -6.00 -3.77 1.87
CA ILE A 106 -4.83 -4.61 2.12
C ILE A 106 -3.83 -4.36 1.00
N VAL A 107 -2.65 -3.85 1.35
CA VAL A 107 -1.61 -3.50 0.38
C VAL A 107 -0.31 -4.20 0.74
N GLN A 108 0.22 -5.00 -0.18
CA GLN A 108 1.48 -5.72 -0.02
C GLN A 108 2.49 -5.20 -1.06
N VAL A 109 3.59 -4.63 -0.59
CA VAL A 109 4.69 -4.11 -1.41
C VAL A 109 5.86 -5.07 -1.28
N SER A 110 6.28 -5.68 -2.38
CA SER A 110 7.31 -6.72 -2.42
C SER A 110 8.36 -6.51 -3.51
N GLY A 111 8.13 -5.56 -4.43
CA GLY A 111 9.08 -5.18 -5.48
C GLY A 111 10.24 -4.35 -4.95
N VAL A 112 10.89 -3.65 -5.87
CA VAL A 112 12.01 -2.75 -5.55
C VAL A 112 11.72 -1.34 -6.04
N ASN A 113 12.08 -0.36 -5.22
CA ASN A 113 12.00 1.06 -5.56
C ASN A 113 10.56 1.52 -5.87
N ASP A 114 9.59 0.97 -5.13
CA ASP A 114 8.20 1.33 -5.30
C ASP A 114 7.85 2.57 -4.47
N THR A 115 6.96 3.41 -5.01
CA THR A 115 6.36 4.54 -4.30
C THR A 115 4.89 4.25 -4.05
N VAL A 116 4.52 3.98 -2.79
CA VAL A 116 3.16 3.56 -2.44
C VAL A 116 2.54 4.50 -1.41
N THR A 117 1.33 4.99 -1.67
CA THR A 117 0.54 5.77 -0.72
C THR A 117 -0.74 5.02 -0.40
N VAL A 118 -1.01 4.78 0.88
CA VAL A 118 -2.23 4.15 1.37
C VAL A 118 -2.93 5.11 2.31
N ASN A 119 -4.12 5.57 1.94
CA ASN A 119 -4.95 6.45 2.77
C ASN A 119 -6.27 5.76 3.09
N GLY A 120 -6.60 5.69 4.39
CA GLY A 120 -7.86 5.13 4.84
C GLY A 120 -7.78 4.40 6.17
N ASP A 121 -8.85 4.47 6.97
CA ASP A 121 -8.92 3.77 8.24
C ASP A 121 -8.97 2.24 8.02
N TYR A 122 -8.46 1.48 9.00
CA TYR A 122 -8.40 0.01 8.99
C TYR A 122 -7.59 -0.63 7.86
N SER A 123 -6.74 0.15 7.19
CA SER A 123 -5.86 -0.39 6.15
C SER A 123 -4.72 -1.22 6.74
N SER A 124 -4.43 -2.36 6.13
CA SER A 124 -3.27 -3.21 6.44
C SER A 124 -2.23 -3.10 5.33
N VAL A 125 -1.00 -2.74 5.69
CA VAL A 125 0.10 -2.52 4.75
C VAL A 125 1.30 -3.38 5.13
N GLY A 126 1.75 -4.23 4.23
CA GLY A 126 2.98 -5.01 4.36
C GLY A 126 4.03 -4.55 3.37
N VAL A 127 5.22 -4.17 3.85
CA VAL A 127 6.35 -3.72 3.04
C VAL A 127 7.50 -4.71 3.22
N ASN A 128 7.67 -5.59 2.23
CA ASN A 128 8.61 -6.71 2.24
C ASN A 128 9.69 -6.58 1.16
N GLY A 129 9.53 -5.63 0.24
CA GLY A 129 10.43 -5.31 -0.86
C GLY A 129 11.69 -4.58 -0.42
N SER A 130 12.32 -3.85 -1.34
CA SER A 130 13.52 -3.07 -0.99
C SER A 130 13.57 -1.70 -1.63
N SER A 131 14.18 -0.74 -0.93
CA SER A 131 14.26 0.66 -1.40
C SER A 131 12.90 1.32 -1.66
N ASP A 132 11.84 0.83 -1.04
CA ASP A 132 10.48 1.34 -1.23
C ASP A 132 10.24 2.59 -0.38
N PHE A 133 9.46 3.53 -0.92
CA PHE A 133 8.93 4.68 -0.21
C PHE A 133 7.42 4.51 0.00
N VAL A 134 7.00 4.24 1.24
CA VAL A 134 5.59 3.95 1.54
C VAL A 134 5.03 4.98 2.52
N THR A 135 3.96 5.66 2.16
CA THR A 135 3.21 6.55 3.05
C THR A 135 1.89 5.89 3.44
N VAL A 136 1.61 5.78 4.74
CA VAL A 136 0.36 5.22 5.26
C VAL A 136 -0.33 6.25 6.14
N THR A 137 -1.57 6.58 5.80
CA THR A 137 -2.39 7.51 6.57
C THR A 137 -3.75 6.88 6.91
N GLY A 138 -4.31 7.25 8.06
CA GLY A 138 -5.54 6.67 8.61
C GLY A 138 -5.34 6.11 10.03
N SER A 139 -6.42 5.59 10.59
CA SER A 139 -6.52 5.10 11.97
C SER A 139 -6.81 3.60 12.00
N TYR A 140 -6.49 2.93 13.11
CA TYR A 140 -6.83 1.52 13.37
C TYR A 140 -6.30 0.52 12.32
N GLY A 141 -5.31 0.92 11.53
CA GLY A 141 -4.66 0.07 10.55
C GLY A 141 -3.54 -0.76 11.16
N SER A 142 -2.81 -1.46 10.30
CA SER A 142 -1.57 -2.12 10.65
C SER A 142 -0.53 -1.91 9.58
N VAL A 143 0.72 -1.66 9.95
CA VAL A 143 1.85 -1.60 9.02
C VAL A 143 2.94 -2.55 9.48
N SER A 144 3.43 -3.40 8.57
CA SER A 144 4.51 -4.35 8.81
C SER A 144 5.64 -4.11 7.81
N VAL A 145 6.86 -3.86 8.26
CA VAL A 145 8.00 -3.55 7.39
C VAL A 145 9.10 -4.59 7.60
N ASN A 146 9.25 -5.55 6.69
CA ASN A 146 10.22 -6.65 6.81
C ASN A 146 11.32 -6.64 5.74
N GLY A 147 11.20 -5.74 4.77
CA GLY A 147 12.16 -5.55 3.69
C GLY A 147 13.34 -4.64 4.05
N THR A 148 14.28 -4.47 3.12
CA THR A 148 15.53 -3.72 3.34
C THR A 148 15.49 -2.32 2.71
N ASP A 149 16.12 -1.34 3.34
CA ASP A 149 16.25 0.03 2.80
C ASP A 149 14.92 0.73 2.47
N ASN A 150 13.82 0.25 3.04
CA ASN A 150 12.51 0.88 2.88
C ASN A 150 12.39 2.08 3.83
N LEU A 151 11.77 3.14 3.33
CA LEU A 151 11.33 4.27 4.13
C LEU A 151 9.81 4.27 4.21
N VAL A 152 9.28 3.97 5.39
CA VAL A 152 7.84 3.99 5.63
C VAL A 152 7.46 5.17 6.51
N VAL A 153 6.59 6.04 6.02
CA VAL A 153 6.05 7.18 6.75
C VAL A 153 4.62 6.86 7.17
N VAL A 154 4.33 6.92 8.46
CA VAL A 154 2.99 6.66 9.00
C VAL A 154 2.46 7.90 9.70
N SER A 155 1.31 8.40 9.26
CA SER A 155 0.61 9.52 9.92
C SER A 155 -0.81 9.10 10.25
N GLY A 156 -1.04 8.68 11.50
CA GLY A 156 -2.34 8.18 11.96
C GLY A 156 -2.81 8.86 13.26
N TYR A 157 -4.13 8.87 13.47
CA TYR A 157 -4.76 9.63 14.55
C TYR A 157 -5.01 8.78 15.82
N SER A 158 -5.03 7.44 15.73
CA SER A 158 -5.08 6.47 16.85
C SER A 158 -5.04 5.00 16.38
N GLY A 159 -4.42 4.11 17.17
CA GLY A 159 -4.67 2.67 17.09
C GLY A 159 -3.97 1.91 15.96
N THR A 160 -3.09 2.57 15.20
CA THR A 160 -2.29 1.90 14.17
C THR A 160 -1.24 1.01 14.84
N GLY A 161 -1.22 -0.28 14.46
CA GLY A 161 -0.20 -1.22 14.90
C GLY A 161 1.00 -1.21 13.96
N LEU A 162 2.22 -1.13 14.50
CA LEU A 162 3.46 -1.17 13.72
C LEU A 162 4.29 -2.40 14.08
N ALA A 163 4.81 -3.10 13.07
CA ALA A 163 5.63 -4.30 13.24
C ALA A 163 6.74 -4.40 12.17
N GLY A 164 7.71 -5.30 12.38
CA GLY A 164 8.74 -5.65 11.40
C GLY A 164 10.16 -5.28 11.83
N ASN A 165 11.10 -5.20 10.89
CA ASN A 165 12.51 -4.85 11.12
C ASN A 165 13.02 -3.65 10.32
N GLY A 166 12.17 -3.02 9.50
CA GLY A 166 12.54 -1.89 8.66
C GLY A 166 12.65 -0.55 9.41
N ASN A 167 12.71 0.54 8.65
CA ASN A 167 12.69 1.90 9.18
C ASN A 167 11.29 2.50 9.05
N VAL A 168 10.74 3.03 10.15
CA VAL A 168 9.45 3.74 10.14
C VAL A 168 9.61 5.13 10.77
N LEU A 169 9.10 6.13 10.07
CA LEU A 169 8.92 7.50 10.55
C LEU A 169 7.45 7.73 10.86
N VAL A 170 7.13 8.11 12.10
CA VAL A 170 5.75 8.37 12.53
C VAL A 170 5.49 9.88 12.70
N GLN A 171 4.46 10.36 12.02
CA GLN A 171 4.04 11.76 11.90
C GLN A 171 2.53 11.91 12.19
N GLY A 172 2.05 11.68 13.41
CA GLY A 172 0.64 11.86 13.75
C GLY A 172 0.37 11.67 15.24
N SER A 173 -0.60 12.40 15.81
CA SER A 173 -0.89 12.34 17.25
C SER A 173 -1.79 11.15 17.58
N GLY A 174 -1.41 10.32 18.56
CA GLY A 174 -2.29 9.28 19.12
C GLY A 174 -1.52 8.03 19.53
N PRO A 175 -2.11 7.13 20.35
CA PRO A 175 -1.41 5.94 20.78
C PRO A 175 -1.10 5.04 19.58
N VAL A 176 0.19 4.78 19.36
CA VAL A 176 0.70 3.83 18.36
C VAL A 176 1.29 2.64 19.10
N THR A 177 0.81 1.42 18.83
CA THR A 177 1.34 0.22 19.47
C THR A 177 2.41 -0.40 18.58
N TYR A 178 3.62 -0.53 19.11
CA TYR A 178 4.78 -1.05 18.39
C TYR A 178 5.07 -2.47 18.84
N ALA A 179 5.27 -3.37 17.88
CA ALA A 179 5.59 -4.77 18.13
C ALA A 179 6.75 -5.19 17.22
N ARG A 180 7.97 -5.07 17.76
CA ARG A 180 9.25 -5.65 17.30
C ARG A 180 10.15 -4.80 16.39
N GLY A 181 11.46 -4.91 16.64
CA GLY A 181 12.49 -5.29 15.66
C GLY A 181 13.11 -4.23 14.74
N GLN A 182 12.67 -2.98 14.77
CA GLN A 182 13.10 -1.98 13.78
C GLN A 182 14.52 -1.46 13.98
N ALA A 183 15.27 -1.30 12.88
CA ALA A 183 16.62 -0.74 12.89
C ALA A 183 16.65 0.75 13.33
N GLY A 184 15.54 1.47 13.14
CA GLY A 184 15.34 2.82 13.66
C GLY A 184 13.87 3.23 13.63
N LEU A 185 13.38 3.78 14.74
CA LEU A 185 12.03 4.33 14.88
C LEU A 185 12.12 5.80 15.29
N SER A 186 11.56 6.70 14.50
CA SER A 186 11.51 8.14 14.81
C SER A 186 10.06 8.59 14.98
N LEU A 187 9.70 9.08 16.17
CA LEU A 187 8.40 9.70 16.44
C LEU A 187 8.58 11.20 16.57
N THR A 188 7.80 11.94 15.79
CA THR A 188 7.81 13.40 15.81
C THR A 188 6.55 14.00 16.44
N ALA A 189 5.53 13.18 16.71
CA ALA A 189 4.26 13.59 17.30
C ALA A 189 4.25 13.46 18.83
N SER A 190 3.22 14.03 19.48
CA SER A 190 3.10 14.12 20.95
C SER A 190 1.96 13.26 21.47
N ASN A 191 2.07 12.80 22.72
CA ASN A 191 1.12 11.92 23.44
C ASN A 191 1.11 10.48 22.94
N ASP A 192 2.26 10.00 22.49
CA ASP A 192 2.39 8.65 21.96
C ASP A 192 2.71 7.65 23.08
N SER A 193 2.25 6.40 22.97
CA SER A 193 2.56 5.32 23.91
C SER A 193 3.36 4.23 23.21
N VAL A 194 4.69 4.25 23.32
CA VAL A 194 5.59 3.32 22.64
C VAL A 194 5.87 2.10 23.51
N THR A 195 5.81 0.89 22.93
CA THR A 195 6.37 -0.32 23.53
C THR A 195 7.45 -0.86 22.60
N ALA A 196 8.72 -0.65 22.94
CA ALA A 196 9.83 -1.30 22.25
C ALA A 196 10.12 -2.65 22.94
N SER A 197 10.35 -3.68 22.15
CA SER A 197 10.49 -5.05 22.68
C SER A 197 11.74 -5.80 22.22
N ASP A 198 12.58 -5.23 21.34
CA ASP A 198 13.81 -5.86 20.83
C ASP A 198 14.74 -4.83 20.13
N ASN A 199 16.03 -4.72 20.54
CA ASN A 199 17.14 -3.95 19.92
C ASN A 199 16.71 -2.70 19.14
N THR A 200 15.79 -1.89 19.68
CA THR A 200 15.19 -0.77 18.94
C THR A 200 15.97 0.51 19.23
N SER A 201 16.37 1.23 18.18
CA SER A 201 16.86 2.61 18.31
C SER A 201 15.67 3.58 18.19
N LEU A 202 15.30 4.24 19.29
CA LEU A 202 14.13 5.12 19.35
C LEU A 202 14.55 6.59 19.40
N THR A 203 14.05 7.41 18.47
CA THR A 203 14.16 8.88 18.54
C THR A 203 12.79 9.49 18.77
N LEU A 204 12.66 10.29 19.83
CA LEU A 204 11.43 11.02 20.16
C LEU A 204 11.72 12.52 20.10
N SER A 205 10.98 13.25 19.29
CA SER A 205 10.97 14.73 19.32
C SER A 205 9.62 15.31 19.75
N GLY A 206 8.68 14.43 20.12
CA GLY A 206 7.37 14.74 20.68
C GLY A 206 7.40 15.20 22.14
N THR A 207 6.23 15.54 22.67
CA THR A 207 6.02 15.88 24.09
C THR A 207 4.96 14.97 24.70
N ASN A 208 5.07 14.70 26.01
CA ASN A 208 4.14 13.85 26.77
C ASN A 208 4.03 12.41 26.25
N ASP A 209 5.13 11.86 25.73
CA ASP A 209 5.18 10.47 25.28
C ASP A 209 5.45 9.52 26.46
N SER A 210 4.85 8.34 26.41
CA SER A 210 5.06 7.25 27.35
C SER A 210 5.80 6.13 26.65
N VAL A 211 6.97 5.73 27.16
CA VAL A 211 7.81 4.70 26.56
C VAL A 211 7.97 3.53 27.52
N THR A 212 7.69 2.32 27.03
CA THR A 212 8.07 1.06 27.68
C THR A 212 9.16 0.41 26.84
N LEU A 213 10.36 0.26 27.40
CA LEU A 213 11.46 -0.50 26.81
C LEU A 213 11.52 -1.86 27.49
N GLY A 214 11.21 -2.91 26.74
CA GLY A 214 11.21 -4.29 27.22
C GLY A 214 12.28 -5.18 26.55
N GLY A 215 12.95 -4.67 25.52
CA GLY A 215 13.94 -5.39 24.73
C GLY A 215 15.37 -5.29 25.26
N VAL A 216 16.21 -6.23 24.81
CA VAL A 216 17.66 -6.19 25.05
C VAL A 216 18.26 -5.12 24.13
N ASN A 217 19.13 -4.25 24.66
CA ASN A 217 19.79 -3.12 23.98
C ASN A 217 18.86 -2.05 23.37
N ASP A 218 17.64 -1.91 23.86
CA ASP A 218 16.79 -0.77 23.51
C ASP A 218 17.47 0.53 24.01
N THR A 219 17.60 1.54 23.13
CA THR A 219 18.25 2.84 23.43
C THR A 219 17.48 4.02 22.88
#